data_AF-A0A7L3WZN3-F1
#
_entry.id   AF-A0A7L3WZN3-F1
#
_cell.length_a   1.000
_cell.length_b   1.000
_cell.length_c   1.000
_cell.angle_alpha   90.00
_cell.angle_beta   90.00
_cell.angle_gamma   90.00
#
_symmetry.space_group_name_H-M   'P 1'
#
loop_
_entity.id
_entity.type
_entity.pdbx_description
1 polymer ?
#
loop_
_entity_poly.entity_id
_entity_poly.type
_entity_poly.pdbx_seq_one_letter_code
_entity_poly.pdbx_strand_id
1 'polypeptide(L)'
;MKTLGSSHILGILSGAFYLQLVVSFRQVNIPAELQSIGATVTVNTTSCSVTCGLGFKLEEMCEITPAGERRNCTLRRTDCLTNWMCGLFHFTVPQGKASHFSCLSSEEVGLRSRAYSYTWGFAQGLITTKDGLFRPFRNPHSILKFSHTTESDAGTYRCDVQMVDTSKIIRRVYFGVRVIPNDLADLNFQKSLTWEQKLAANEVEGNRENSTHEEVQEQQDFWQGELFYKCLVGLGGGVTGGVVVSMALYYLQKMLRR
;
A
#
# COMPACT_ATOMS: atom_id res chain seq x y z
N MET A 1 68.30 -20.23 34.66
CA MET A 1 67.88 -19.49 35.87
C MET A 1 68.13 -18.02 35.60
N LYS A 2 67.19 -17.08 35.58
CA LYS A 2 65.97 -16.92 36.39
C LYS A 2 64.88 -16.27 35.51
N THR A 3 63.72 -16.93 35.47
CA THR A 3 62.43 -16.35 35.09
C THR A 3 61.97 -15.42 36.21
N LEU A 4 61.96 -14.11 35.98
CA LEU A 4 61.40 -13.16 36.94
C LEU A 4 60.89 -11.94 36.19
N GLY A 5 59.58 -11.69 36.27
CA GLY A 5 59.01 -10.42 35.82
C GLY A 5 57.74 -10.48 34.98
N SER A 6 56.91 -11.53 35.05
CA SER A 6 55.60 -11.56 34.36
C SER A 6 54.43 -11.87 35.30
N SER A 7 54.52 -11.48 36.58
CA SER A 7 53.47 -11.74 37.57
C SER A 7 52.75 -10.47 38.07
N HIS A 8 53.35 -9.27 37.94
CA HIS A 8 52.76 -8.05 38.50
C HIS A 8 51.88 -7.24 37.54
N ILE A 9 51.88 -7.52 36.22
CA ILE A 9 51.06 -6.80 35.25
C ILE A 9 49.68 -7.47 35.07
N LEU A 10 49.57 -8.77 35.33
CA LEU A 10 48.28 -9.49 35.22
C LEU A 10 47.32 -9.21 36.40
N GLY A 11 47.84 -8.83 37.57
CA GLY A 11 47.03 -8.54 38.77
C GLY A 11 46.33 -7.18 38.73
N ILE A 12 46.87 -6.21 37.99
CA ILE A 12 46.28 -4.85 37.88
C ILE A 12 45.17 -4.84 36.82
N LEU A 13 45.28 -5.65 35.77
CA LEU A 13 44.23 -5.80 34.76
C LEU A 13 43.01 -6.56 35.28
N SER A 14 43.16 -7.52 36.21
CA SER A 14 42.01 -8.23 36.77
C SER A 14 41.17 -7.39 37.76
N GLY A 15 41.78 -6.42 38.45
CA GLY A 15 41.08 -5.52 39.39
C GLY A 15 40.27 -4.41 38.72
N ALA A 16 40.63 -4.01 37.50
CA ALA A 16 39.90 -2.98 36.75
C ALA A 16 38.62 -3.51 36.09
N PHE A 17 38.54 -4.82 35.79
CA PHE A 17 37.35 -5.44 35.19
C PHE A 17 36.26 -5.81 36.22
N TYR A 18 36.58 -5.87 37.52
CA TYR A 18 35.58 -6.14 38.56
C TYR A 18 34.84 -4.88 39.08
N LEU A 19 35.30 -3.68 38.71
CA LEU A 19 34.85 -2.42 39.31
C LEU A 19 33.85 -1.61 38.45
N GLN A 20 33.38 -2.13 37.32
CA GLN A 20 32.66 -1.31 36.33
C GLN A 20 31.24 -1.73 35.94
N LEU A 21 30.54 -2.63 36.65
CA LEU A 21 29.17 -3.00 36.25
C LEU A 21 28.16 -3.14 37.38
N VAL A 22 28.34 -2.40 38.48
CA VAL A 22 27.22 -2.05 39.36
C VAL A 22 26.92 -0.57 39.13
N VAL A 23 26.38 -0.26 37.95
CA VAL A 23 25.56 0.95 37.81
C VAL A 23 24.33 0.67 38.67
N SER A 24 24.41 1.06 39.94
CA SER A 24 23.23 1.18 40.79
C SER A 24 22.33 2.18 40.06
N PHE A 25 21.26 1.68 39.44
CA PHE A 25 20.20 2.54 38.93
C PHE A 25 19.76 3.39 40.12
N ARG A 26 20.15 4.67 40.12
CA ARG A 26 19.62 5.65 41.05
C ARG A 26 18.10 5.46 41.04
N GLN A 27 17.54 5.21 42.21
CA GLN A 27 16.11 5.06 42.38
C GLN A 27 15.45 6.28 41.76
N VAL A 28 14.83 6.09 40.60
CA VAL A 28 14.14 7.16 39.89
C VAL A 28 12.91 7.46 40.73
N ASN A 29 12.99 8.51 41.55
CA ASN A 29 11.86 8.98 42.33
C ASN A 29 10.87 9.63 41.35
N ILE A 30 9.92 8.84 40.87
CA ILE A 30 8.82 9.30 40.02
C ILE A 30 7.90 10.17 40.89
N PRO A 31 7.68 11.45 40.55
CA PRO A 31 6.76 12.34 41.26
C PRO A 31 5.38 11.69 41.44
N ALA A 32 4.75 11.89 42.61
CA ALA A 32 3.45 11.27 42.96
C ALA A 32 2.35 11.58 41.93
N GLU A 33 2.39 12.76 41.29
CA GLU A 33 1.44 13.15 40.24
C GLU A 33 1.55 12.28 38.97
N LEU A 34 2.75 11.78 38.65
CA LEU A 34 2.98 10.86 37.52
C LEU A 34 2.67 9.41 37.88
N GLN A 35 2.57 9.07 39.16
CA GLN A 35 2.16 7.74 39.62
C GLN A 35 0.65 7.52 39.52
N SER A 36 -0.15 8.53 39.17
CA SER A 36 -1.60 8.41 38.98
C SER A 36 -2.06 8.51 37.52
N ILE A 37 -1.15 8.84 36.59
CA ILE A 37 -1.50 9.07 35.18
C ILE A 37 -1.31 7.78 34.39
N GLY A 38 -2.39 7.33 33.74
CA GLY A 38 -2.33 6.23 32.78
C GLY A 38 -1.58 6.66 31.52
N ALA A 39 -0.70 5.81 31.00
CA ALA A 39 0.00 6.06 29.75
C ALA A 39 -0.64 5.27 28.61
N THR A 40 -0.97 5.94 27.51
CA THR A 40 -1.41 5.22 26.29
C THR A 40 -0.19 4.69 25.56
N VAL A 41 -0.10 3.37 25.43
CA VAL A 41 1.03 2.70 24.77
C VAL A 41 0.52 1.68 23.75
N THR A 42 1.35 1.42 22.74
CA THR A 42 1.11 0.34 21.78
C THR A 42 1.43 -0.99 22.45
N VAL A 43 0.41 -1.83 22.63
CA VAL A 43 0.56 -3.15 23.27
C VAL A 43 0.74 -4.27 22.27
N ASN A 44 0.21 -4.11 21.06
CA ASN A 44 0.29 -5.10 19.99
C ASN A 44 0.35 -4.39 18.64
N THR A 45 1.05 -4.99 17.67
CA THR A 45 1.17 -4.46 16.31
C THR A 45 1.16 -5.63 15.33
N THR A 46 0.36 -5.51 14.28
CA THR A 46 0.46 -6.43 13.14
C THR A 46 1.72 -6.16 12.33
N SER A 47 2.11 -7.12 11.51
CA SER A 47 3.05 -6.89 10.41
C SER A 47 2.51 -5.84 9.43
N CYS A 48 3.41 -5.23 8.66
CA CYS A 48 3.02 -4.33 7.57
C CYS A 48 2.26 -5.10 6.49
N SER A 49 1.21 -4.50 5.91
CA SER A 49 0.39 -5.12 4.87
C SER A 49 1.19 -5.48 3.62
N VAL A 50 2.26 -4.72 3.34
CA VAL A 50 3.11 -4.91 2.17
C VAL A 50 4.50 -5.43 2.56
N THR A 51 5.12 -6.17 1.64
CA THR A 51 6.50 -6.66 1.77
C THR A 51 7.55 -5.65 1.29
N CYS A 52 7.14 -4.68 0.47
CA CYS A 52 7.95 -3.58 -0.03
C CYS A 52 7.07 -2.33 -0.20
N GLY A 53 7.67 -1.14 -0.12
CA GLY A 53 6.97 0.11 -0.28
C GLY A 53 6.20 0.53 0.97
N LEU A 54 5.15 1.32 0.75
CA LEU A 54 4.35 1.94 1.80
C LEU A 54 3.09 1.12 2.01
N GLY A 55 2.93 0.51 3.18
CA GLY A 55 1.71 -0.16 3.58
C GLY A 55 1.11 0.43 4.84
N PHE A 56 0.23 -0.33 5.46
CA PHE A 56 -0.31 -0.01 6.77
C PHE A 56 -0.16 -1.20 7.71
N LYS A 57 -0.19 -0.91 9.01
CA LYS A 57 -0.30 -1.90 10.07
C LYS A 57 -1.35 -1.45 11.06
N LEU A 58 -1.85 -2.39 11.83
CA LEU A 58 -2.81 -2.13 12.90
C LEU A 58 -2.07 -2.20 14.24
N GLU A 59 -2.13 -1.11 14.98
CA GLU A 59 -1.56 -0.95 16.30
C GLU A 59 -2.68 -0.91 17.33
N GLU A 60 -2.63 -1.82 18.31
CA GLU A 60 -3.52 -1.79 19.46
C GLU A 60 -2.94 -0.84 20.50
N MET A 61 -3.65 0.25 20.77
CA MET A 61 -3.28 1.27 21.74
C MET A 61 -4.17 1.16 22.97
N CYS A 62 -3.57 0.88 24.12
CA CYS A 62 -4.26 0.78 25.41
C CYS A 62 -3.70 1.78 26.40
N GLU A 63 -4.56 2.27 27.29
CA GLU A 63 -4.14 2.99 28.49
C GLU A 63 -3.67 1.98 29.55
N ILE A 64 -2.45 2.16 30.04
CA ILE A 64 -1.85 1.31 31.07
C ILE A 64 -1.86 2.08 32.38
N THR A 65 -2.53 1.50 33.38
CA THR A 65 -2.52 2.05 34.73
C THR A 65 -1.18 1.78 35.43
N PRO A 66 -0.85 2.51 36.51
CA PRO A 66 0.32 2.24 37.34
C PRO A 66 0.38 0.81 37.91
N ALA A 67 -0.78 0.15 38.03
CA ALA A 67 -0.92 -1.24 38.46
C ALA A 67 -0.66 -2.26 37.32
N GLY A 68 -0.41 -1.81 36.09
CA GLY A 68 -0.17 -2.65 34.92
C GLY A 68 -1.43 -3.16 34.23
N GLU A 69 -2.62 -2.69 34.63
CA GLU A 69 -3.88 -3.08 33.98
C GLU A 69 -4.07 -2.33 32.66
N ARG A 70 -4.58 -3.05 31.65
CA ARG A 70 -4.92 -2.48 30.33
C ARG A 70 -6.37 -1.99 30.34
N ARG A 71 -6.59 -0.74 29.94
CA ARG A 71 -7.92 -0.12 29.81
C ARG A 71 -8.01 0.62 28.47
N ASN A 72 -9.23 0.89 28.01
CA ASN A 72 -9.50 1.74 26.85
C ASN A 72 -8.67 1.39 25.59
N CYS A 73 -8.61 0.10 25.25
CA CYS A 73 -7.86 -0.37 24.08
C CYS A 73 -8.58 -0.01 22.78
N THR A 74 -7.86 0.58 21.83
CA THR A 74 -8.36 0.95 20.50
C THR A 74 -7.42 0.46 19.41
N LEU A 75 -7.97 0.07 18.27
CA LEU A 75 -7.17 -0.28 17.10
C LEU A 75 -6.94 0.97 16.25
N ARG A 76 -5.68 1.27 15.99
CA ARG A 76 -5.24 2.39 15.17
C ARG A 76 -4.52 1.87 13.94
N ARG A 77 -4.96 2.31 12.76
CA ARG A 77 -4.21 2.11 11.52
C ARG A 77 -3.08 3.13 11.44
N THR A 78 -1.84 2.65 11.26
CA THR A 78 -0.67 3.49 11.06
C THR A 78 0.10 3.09 9.80
N ASP A 79 0.69 4.07 9.13
CA ASP A 79 1.48 3.84 7.92
C ASP A 79 2.82 3.18 8.28
N CYS A 80 3.26 2.23 7.45
CA CYS A 80 4.55 1.57 7.59
C CYS A 80 5.29 1.62 6.26
N LEU A 81 6.58 1.93 6.31
CA LEU A 81 7.50 1.85 5.17
C LEU A 81 8.45 0.69 5.42
N THR A 82 8.44 -0.30 4.53
CA THR A 82 9.37 -1.43 4.59
C THR A 82 10.59 -1.12 3.72
N ASN A 83 10.95 -1.99 2.77
CA ASN A 83 11.98 -1.69 1.79
C ASN A 83 11.35 -0.88 0.64
N TRP A 84 11.87 0.32 0.38
CA TRP A 84 11.39 1.16 -0.72
C TRP A 84 11.72 0.56 -2.10
N MET A 85 12.69 -0.36 -2.21
CA MET A 85 12.97 -1.10 -3.45
C MET A 85 12.16 -2.39 -3.53
N CYS A 86 11.18 -2.45 -4.43
CA CYS A 86 10.31 -3.60 -4.66
C CYS A 86 10.86 -4.65 -5.65
N GLY A 87 11.98 -4.36 -6.32
CA GLY A 87 12.60 -5.28 -7.27
C GLY A 87 11.98 -5.26 -8.66
N LEU A 88 12.23 -6.34 -9.42
CA LEU A 88 11.90 -6.48 -10.84
C LEU A 88 10.80 -7.52 -11.04
N PHE A 89 9.72 -7.12 -11.70
CA PHE A 89 8.63 -7.98 -12.13
C PHE A 89 8.72 -8.23 -13.62
N HIS A 90 8.63 -9.49 -14.05
CA HIS A 90 8.71 -9.86 -15.45
C HIS A 90 7.32 -10.03 -16.07
N PHE A 91 7.12 -9.43 -17.23
CA PHE A 91 5.90 -9.54 -18.02
C PHE A 91 6.24 -9.99 -19.43
N THR A 92 5.41 -10.88 -19.96
CA THR A 92 5.45 -11.30 -21.35
C THR A 92 4.11 -10.94 -21.98
N VAL A 93 4.14 -10.04 -22.98
CA VAL A 93 2.95 -9.48 -23.61
C VAL A 93 2.92 -9.88 -25.08
N PRO A 94 1.83 -10.48 -25.59
CA PRO A 94 1.69 -10.72 -27.02
C PRO A 94 1.61 -9.40 -27.80
N GLN A 95 2.20 -9.35 -28.99
CA GLN A 95 2.16 -8.18 -29.85
C GLN A 95 0.72 -7.77 -30.19
N GLY A 96 0.45 -6.47 -30.18
CA GLY A 96 -0.85 -5.88 -30.47
C GLY A 96 -1.86 -5.94 -29.31
N LYS A 97 -1.57 -6.64 -28.21
CA LYS A 97 -2.43 -6.70 -27.03
C LYS A 97 -2.27 -5.46 -26.16
N ALA A 98 -3.36 -5.08 -25.50
CA ALA A 98 -3.35 -4.05 -24.47
C ALA A 98 -2.64 -4.58 -23.22
N SER A 99 -1.87 -3.71 -22.56
CA SER A 99 -1.18 -4.04 -21.31
C SER A 99 -1.15 -2.84 -20.38
N HIS A 100 -1.05 -3.09 -19.08
CA HIS A 100 -0.89 -2.03 -18.10
C HIS A 100 0.00 -2.45 -16.93
N PHE A 101 0.71 -1.48 -16.36
CA PHE A 101 1.61 -1.69 -15.24
C PHE A 101 1.32 -0.62 -14.17
N SER A 102 1.06 -1.05 -12.93
CA SER A 102 0.73 -0.14 -11.83
C SER A 102 1.89 -0.02 -10.86
N CYS A 103 2.31 1.22 -10.55
CA CYS A 103 3.32 1.49 -9.53
C CYS A 103 2.83 1.20 -8.12
N LEU A 104 1.52 1.32 -7.89
CA LEU A 104 0.89 1.10 -6.59
C LEU A 104 0.12 -0.23 -6.59
N SER A 105 0.14 -0.95 -5.48
CA SER A 105 -0.77 -2.07 -5.25
C SER A 105 -2.12 -1.58 -4.72
N SER A 106 -3.17 -2.40 -4.86
CA SER A 106 -4.53 -2.10 -4.39
C SER A 106 -4.60 -1.76 -2.90
N GLU A 107 -3.71 -2.34 -2.09
CA GLU A 107 -3.63 -2.13 -0.64
C GLU A 107 -3.04 -0.76 -0.25
N GLU A 108 -2.29 -0.12 -1.16
CA GLU A 108 -1.63 1.17 -0.97
C GLU A 108 -2.56 2.35 -1.34
N VAL A 109 -3.70 2.06 -1.99
CA VAL A 109 -4.71 3.04 -2.39
C VAL A 109 -5.61 3.39 -1.19
N GLY A 110 -4.99 3.88 -0.11
CA GLY A 110 -5.67 4.31 1.11
C GLY A 110 -5.40 5.79 1.41
N LEU A 111 -6.43 6.62 1.28
CA LEU A 111 -6.58 8.01 1.78
C LEU A 111 -5.58 9.10 1.34
N ARG A 112 -4.43 8.78 0.73
CA ARG A 112 -3.37 9.77 0.41
C ARG A 112 -2.90 9.80 -1.04
N SER A 113 -3.70 9.34 -2.01
CA SER A 113 -3.31 9.36 -3.44
C SER A 113 -2.92 10.75 -3.98
N ARG A 114 -3.43 11.83 -3.36
CA ARG A 114 -3.06 13.23 -3.68
C ARG A 114 -1.73 13.70 -3.07
N ALA A 115 -1.05 12.86 -2.29
CA ALA A 115 0.23 13.17 -1.65
C ALA A 115 1.43 12.54 -2.37
N TYR A 116 1.22 11.88 -3.53
CA TYR A 116 2.27 11.19 -4.26
C TYR A 116 2.46 11.74 -5.67
N SER A 117 3.72 11.71 -6.12
CA SER A 117 4.12 11.96 -7.50
C SER A 117 4.81 10.72 -8.07
N TYR A 118 4.71 10.54 -9.38
CA TYR A 118 5.20 9.37 -10.09
C TYR A 118 6.19 9.79 -11.16
N THR A 119 7.37 9.16 -11.16
CA THR A 119 8.37 9.38 -12.19
C THR A 119 8.70 8.06 -12.86
N TRP A 120 8.61 8.04 -14.19
CA TRP A 120 8.88 6.85 -14.98
C TRP A 120 10.21 6.96 -15.71
N GLY A 121 10.91 5.85 -15.80
CA GLY A 121 12.10 5.66 -16.63
C GLY A 121 11.95 4.47 -17.55
N PHE A 122 12.56 4.51 -18.73
CA PHE A 122 12.53 3.42 -19.69
C PHE A 122 13.94 3.07 -20.17
N ALA A 123 14.27 1.78 -20.09
CA ALA A 123 15.46 1.17 -20.67
C ALA A 123 15.01 0.24 -21.81
N GLN A 124 14.99 0.78 -23.03
CA GLN A 124 14.48 0.08 -24.21
C GLN A 124 15.31 -1.16 -24.54
N GLY A 125 14.65 -2.28 -24.81
CA GLY A 125 15.26 -3.55 -25.22
C GLY A 125 16.11 -4.25 -24.16
N LEU A 126 16.21 -3.70 -22.94
CA LEU A 126 17.07 -4.22 -21.89
C LEU A 126 16.26 -4.61 -20.65
N ILE A 127 16.58 -5.77 -20.09
CA ILE A 127 16.08 -6.20 -18.78
C ILE A 127 17.15 -5.84 -17.73
N THR A 128 16.91 -4.79 -16.96
CA THR A 128 17.95 -4.23 -16.08
C THR A 128 17.37 -3.49 -14.87
N THR A 129 18.13 -3.42 -13.79
CA THR A 129 17.86 -2.59 -12.61
C THR A 129 18.94 -1.52 -12.41
N LYS A 130 19.84 -1.33 -13.40
CA LYS A 130 20.91 -0.34 -13.35
C LYS A 130 20.39 1.06 -13.70
N ASP A 131 20.34 1.94 -12.70
CA ASP A 131 19.73 3.27 -12.81
C ASP A 131 20.24 4.14 -13.96
N GLY A 132 21.54 4.04 -14.31
CA GLY A 132 22.15 4.85 -15.38
C GLY A 132 21.70 4.49 -16.80
N LEU A 133 20.95 3.41 -16.99
CA LEU A 133 20.45 2.98 -18.31
C LEU A 133 19.04 3.50 -18.62
N PHE A 134 18.36 4.11 -17.65
CA PHE A 134 16.99 4.57 -17.81
C PHE A 134 16.93 6.00 -18.33
N ARG A 135 16.16 6.21 -19.40
CA ARG A 135 15.81 7.54 -19.90
C ARG A 135 14.47 7.97 -19.31
N PRO A 136 14.24 9.27 -19.03
CA PRO A 136 12.93 9.74 -18.56
C PRO A 136 11.81 9.32 -19.53
N PHE A 137 10.76 8.73 -18.98
CA PHE A 137 9.57 8.31 -19.74
C PHE A 137 8.38 9.16 -19.31
N ARG A 138 7.69 9.76 -20.28
CA ARG A 138 6.60 10.71 -20.00
C ARG A 138 5.32 9.95 -19.62
N ASN A 139 5.07 9.84 -18.32
CA ASN A 139 3.78 9.44 -17.77
C ASN A 139 3.60 10.06 -16.39
N PRO A 140 2.60 10.93 -16.17
CA PRO A 140 2.37 11.54 -14.85
C PRO A 140 1.57 10.64 -13.90
N HIS A 141 1.03 9.52 -14.39
CA HIS A 141 0.12 8.67 -13.63
C HIS A 141 0.84 7.50 -12.94
N SER A 142 0.19 6.92 -11.93
CA SER A 142 0.63 5.70 -11.27
C SER A 142 0.54 4.46 -12.16
N ILE A 143 -0.22 4.53 -13.27
CA ILE A 143 -0.43 3.41 -14.18
C ILE A 143 0.15 3.78 -15.54
N LEU A 144 0.98 2.90 -16.09
CA LEU A 144 1.42 2.93 -17.47
C LEU A 144 0.51 2.02 -18.29
N LYS A 145 -0.13 2.53 -19.34
CA LYS A 145 -1.08 1.79 -20.18
C LYS A 145 -0.63 1.82 -21.63
N PHE A 146 -0.66 0.67 -22.28
CA PHE A 146 -0.45 0.49 -23.70
C PHE A 146 -1.73 -0.04 -24.31
N SER A 147 -2.31 0.67 -25.28
CA SER A 147 -3.49 0.17 -26.00
C SER A 147 -3.12 -0.99 -26.93
N HIS A 148 -1.96 -0.90 -27.58
CA HIS A 148 -1.39 -1.95 -28.43
C HIS A 148 0.11 -2.04 -28.17
N THR A 149 0.56 -3.18 -27.67
CA THR A 149 1.97 -3.38 -27.34
C THR A 149 2.76 -3.81 -28.58
N THR A 150 3.88 -3.15 -28.85
CA THR A 150 4.77 -3.38 -30.00
C THR A 150 6.14 -3.85 -29.53
N GLU A 151 6.96 -4.39 -30.43
CA GLU A 151 8.32 -4.85 -30.07
C GLU A 151 9.18 -3.69 -29.52
N SER A 152 8.96 -2.46 -30.00
CA SER A 152 9.66 -1.28 -29.47
C SER A 152 9.31 -0.93 -28.03
N ASP A 153 8.19 -1.44 -27.50
CA ASP A 153 7.78 -1.27 -26.10
C ASP A 153 8.48 -2.26 -25.16
N ALA A 154 9.23 -3.24 -25.71
CA ALA A 154 10.01 -4.18 -24.92
C ALA A 154 11.18 -3.47 -24.22
N GLY A 155 11.48 -3.89 -23.00
CA GLY A 155 12.53 -3.30 -22.17
C GLY A 155 12.15 -3.29 -20.69
N THR A 156 12.79 -2.42 -19.92
CA THR A 156 12.45 -2.23 -18.51
C THR A 156 11.85 -0.86 -18.26
N TYR A 157 10.70 -0.82 -17.61
CA TYR A 157 10.10 0.39 -17.07
C TYR A 157 10.39 0.49 -15.58
N ARG A 158 11.02 1.58 -15.15
CA ARG A 158 11.18 1.92 -13.73
C ARG A 158 10.08 2.88 -13.33
N CYS A 159 9.40 2.62 -12.23
CA CYS A 159 8.52 3.59 -11.60
C CYS A 159 9.00 3.91 -10.19
N ASP A 160 9.18 5.21 -9.92
CA ASP A 160 9.45 5.73 -8.59
C ASP A 160 8.23 6.52 -8.10
N VAL A 161 7.74 6.15 -6.91
CA VAL A 161 6.69 6.86 -6.18
C VAL A 161 7.37 7.74 -5.14
N GLN A 162 7.09 9.04 -5.20
CA GLN A 162 7.67 10.04 -4.33
C GLN A 162 6.58 10.76 -3.55
N MET A 163 6.84 11.06 -2.28
CA MET A 163 5.98 11.95 -1.50
C MET A 163 6.13 13.39 -2.03
N VAL A 164 5.02 14.09 -2.26
CA VAL A 164 5.01 15.45 -2.86
C VAL A 164 5.64 16.48 -1.92
N ASP A 165 5.42 16.34 -0.62
CA ASP A 165 5.90 17.27 0.41
C ASP A 165 7.41 17.19 0.65
N THR A 166 7.96 15.99 0.63
CA THR A 166 9.36 15.69 1.00
C THR A 166 10.23 15.27 -0.18
N SER A 167 9.62 15.02 -1.35
CA SER A 167 10.28 14.42 -2.53
C SER A 167 11.01 13.09 -2.23
N LYS A 168 10.69 12.44 -1.11
CA LYS A 168 11.31 11.17 -0.72
C LYS A 168 10.72 10.04 -1.54
N ILE A 169 11.56 9.23 -2.15
CA ILE A 169 11.16 7.98 -2.80
C ILE A 169 10.70 7.00 -1.72
N ILE A 170 9.44 6.57 -1.83
CA ILE A 170 8.82 5.60 -0.90
C ILE A 170 8.62 4.24 -1.53
N ARG A 171 8.66 4.16 -2.87
CA ARG A 171 8.54 2.90 -3.61
C ARG A 171 9.22 3.03 -4.96
N ARG A 172 10.02 2.03 -5.31
CA ARG A 172 10.67 1.85 -6.61
C ARG A 172 10.42 0.45 -7.10
N VAL A 173 9.84 0.34 -8.29
CA VAL A 173 9.52 -0.94 -8.92
C VAL A 173 10.01 -0.94 -10.36
N TYR A 174 10.50 -2.10 -10.81
CA TYR A 174 10.91 -2.32 -12.19
C TYR A 174 9.96 -3.33 -12.87
N PHE A 175 9.55 -3.03 -14.09
CA PHE A 175 8.73 -3.91 -14.93
C PHE A 175 9.55 -4.30 -16.16
N GLY A 176 10.05 -5.52 -16.19
CA GLY A 176 10.74 -6.10 -17.34
C GLY A 176 9.75 -6.67 -18.32
N VAL A 177 9.49 -5.96 -19.42
CA VAL A 177 8.49 -6.28 -20.43
C VAL A 177 9.16 -6.94 -21.64
N ARG A 178 8.71 -8.16 -21.95
CA ARG A 178 9.04 -8.87 -23.18
C ARG A 178 7.83 -8.87 -24.08
N VAL A 179 8.02 -8.54 -25.35
CA VAL A 179 6.95 -8.54 -26.33
C VAL A 179 7.19 -9.69 -27.28
N ILE A 180 6.22 -10.60 -27.39
CA ILE A 180 6.34 -11.78 -28.25
C ILE A 180 5.41 -11.62 -29.46
N PRO A 181 5.94 -11.75 -30.68
CA PRO A 181 5.13 -11.85 -31.89
C PRO A 181 4.09 -12.98 -31.80
N ASN A 182 2.87 -12.72 -32.27
CA ASN A 182 1.75 -13.65 -32.12
C ASN A 182 1.95 -14.99 -32.86
N ASP A 183 2.88 -15.04 -33.80
CA ASP A 183 3.22 -16.20 -34.63
C ASP A 183 4.31 -17.10 -34.03
N LEU A 184 5.01 -16.65 -32.98
CA LEU A 184 6.12 -17.40 -32.37
C LEU A 184 5.71 -18.24 -31.15
N ALA A 185 4.73 -17.79 -30.36
CA ALA A 185 4.25 -18.55 -29.20
C ALA A 185 2.79 -18.21 -28.88
N ASP A 186 1.94 -19.24 -28.79
CA ASP A 186 0.57 -19.09 -28.29
C ASP A 186 0.59 -19.10 -26.76
N LEU A 187 0.48 -17.91 -26.15
CA LEU A 187 0.42 -17.75 -24.69
C LEU A 187 -0.97 -18.06 -24.12
N ASN A 188 -1.92 -18.57 -24.93
CA ASN A 188 -3.21 -19.00 -24.45
C ASN A 188 -3.10 -20.35 -23.73
N PHE A 189 -2.93 -20.30 -22.41
CA PHE A 189 -2.86 -21.47 -21.56
C PHE A 189 -4.02 -22.45 -21.79
N GLN A 190 -5.24 -21.96 -21.99
CA GLN A 190 -6.41 -22.85 -22.22
C GLN A 190 -6.27 -23.68 -23.49
N LYS A 191 -5.62 -23.18 -24.54
CA LYS A 191 -5.38 -23.96 -25.75
C LYS A 191 -4.35 -25.07 -25.53
N SER A 192 -3.36 -24.84 -24.66
CA SER A 192 -2.31 -25.80 -24.33
C SER A 192 -2.77 -26.89 -23.38
N LEU A 193 -3.91 -26.72 -22.69
CA LEU A 193 -4.46 -27.74 -21.80
C LEU A 193 -4.94 -28.96 -22.59
N THR A 194 -4.60 -30.15 -22.10
CA THR A 194 -5.16 -31.41 -22.58
C THR A 194 -6.65 -31.50 -22.24
N TRP A 195 -7.38 -32.40 -22.92
CA TRP A 195 -8.81 -32.59 -22.65
C TRP A 195 -9.10 -32.88 -21.18
N GLU A 196 -8.30 -33.75 -20.56
CA GLU A 196 -8.42 -34.10 -19.14
C GLU A 196 -8.19 -32.89 -18.22
N GLN A 197 -7.22 -32.02 -18.55
CA GLN A 197 -6.94 -30.81 -17.78
C GLN A 197 -8.03 -29.74 -17.94
N LYS A 198 -8.64 -29.66 -19.13
CA LYS A 198 -9.82 -28.81 -19.35
C LYS A 198 -11.01 -29.32 -18.54
N LEU A 199 -11.21 -30.63 -18.49
CA LEU A 199 -12.26 -31.24 -17.67
C LEU A 199 -12.04 -30.93 -16.19
N ALA A 200 -10.81 -31.10 -15.68
CA ALA A 200 -10.49 -30.79 -14.28
C ALA A 200 -10.62 -29.29 -13.96
N ALA A 201 -10.24 -28.39 -14.87
CA ALA A 201 -10.43 -26.95 -14.70
C ALA A 201 -11.93 -26.59 -14.68
N ASN A 202 -12.72 -27.17 -15.59
CA ASN A 202 -14.16 -26.96 -15.68
C ASN A 202 -14.94 -27.65 -14.54
N GLU A 203 -14.43 -28.74 -13.95
CA GLU A 203 -15.05 -29.40 -12.79
C GLU A 203 -14.80 -28.58 -11.51
N VAL A 204 -13.64 -27.92 -11.42
CA VAL A 204 -13.35 -26.91 -10.38
C VAL A 204 -14.18 -25.64 -10.58
N GLU A 205 -14.41 -25.23 -11.83
CA GLU A 205 -15.21 -24.05 -12.18
C GLU A 205 -16.72 -24.33 -12.12
N GLY A 206 -17.17 -25.56 -12.39
CA GLY A 206 -18.56 -26.03 -12.32
C GLY A 206 -19.08 -26.22 -10.89
N ASN A 207 -18.19 -26.21 -9.89
CA ASN A 207 -18.57 -26.06 -8.48
C ASN A 207 -18.54 -24.58 -8.02
N ARG A 208 -18.26 -23.67 -8.95
CA ARG A 208 -18.14 -22.21 -8.77
C ARG A 208 -18.89 -21.44 -9.86
N GLU A 209 -19.78 -22.09 -10.59
CA GLU A 209 -20.74 -21.45 -11.49
C GLU A 209 -21.86 -20.85 -10.65
N ASN A 210 -21.51 -19.72 -10.02
CA ASN A 210 -22.43 -18.59 -9.85
C ASN A 210 -21.74 -17.30 -9.37
N SER A 211 -20.41 -17.15 -9.39
CA SER A 211 -19.86 -15.87 -8.88
C SER A 211 -18.56 -15.32 -9.46
N THR A 212 -18.00 -15.82 -10.55
CA THR A 212 -16.66 -15.33 -10.98
C THR A 212 -16.60 -14.52 -12.27
N HIS A 213 -17.71 -14.29 -12.95
CA HIS A 213 -17.78 -13.34 -14.07
C HIS A 213 -18.73 -12.15 -13.85
N GLU A 214 -19.49 -12.17 -12.75
CA GLU A 214 -20.26 -11.01 -12.26
C GLU A 214 -19.52 -10.24 -11.16
N GLU A 215 -18.74 -10.87 -10.26
CA GLU A 215 -18.15 -10.16 -9.10
C GLU A 215 -17.17 -9.03 -9.46
N VAL A 216 -16.37 -9.14 -10.54
CA VAL A 216 -15.40 -8.10 -10.93
C VAL A 216 -16.07 -6.91 -11.62
N GLN A 217 -17.24 -7.12 -12.24
CA GLN A 217 -18.01 -6.06 -12.89
C GLN A 217 -19.07 -5.48 -11.93
N GLU A 218 -19.74 -6.31 -11.14
CA GLU A 218 -20.66 -5.90 -10.06
C GLU A 218 -19.96 -5.08 -8.99
N GLN A 219 -18.73 -5.42 -8.58
CA GLN A 219 -18.06 -4.63 -7.54
C GLN A 219 -17.68 -3.23 -8.02
N GLN A 220 -17.54 -3.00 -9.33
CA GLN A 220 -17.30 -1.66 -9.89
C GLN A 220 -18.61 -0.91 -10.16
N ASP A 221 -19.66 -1.62 -10.60
CA ASP A 221 -21.01 -1.08 -10.81
C ASP A 221 -21.73 -0.75 -9.47
N PHE A 222 -21.46 -1.50 -8.39
CA PHE A 222 -22.05 -1.28 -7.06
C PHE A 222 -21.62 0.06 -6.45
N TRP A 223 -20.35 0.45 -6.58
CA TRP A 223 -19.86 1.74 -6.09
C TRP A 223 -20.32 2.93 -6.94
N GLN A 224 -20.49 2.73 -8.25
CA GLN A 224 -21.06 3.77 -9.13
C GLN A 224 -22.57 3.93 -8.90
N GLY A 225 -23.31 2.84 -8.66
CA GLY A 225 -24.74 2.86 -8.38
C GLY A 225 -25.10 3.60 -7.09
N GLU A 226 -24.33 3.41 -6.00
CA GLU A 226 -24.64 4.04 -4.71
C GLU A 226 -24.37 5.57 -4.72
N LEU A 227 -23.34 6.01 -5.45
CA LEU A 227 -23.03 7.44 -5.65
C LEU A 227 -24.06 8.11 -6.58
N PHE A 228 -24.50 7.44 -7.65
CA PHE A 228 -25.56 7.96 -8.51
C PHE A 228 -26.91 8.04 -7.78
N TYR A 229 -27.25 7.05 -6.96
CA TYR A 229 -28.49 7.05 -6.17
C TYR A 229 -28.50 8.19 -5.14
N LYS A 230 -27.39 8.44 -4.43
CA LYS A 230 -27.26 9.57 -3.51
C LYS A 230 -27.35 10.94 -4.22
N CYS A 231 -26.76 11.07 -5.41
CA CYS A 231 -26.88 12.29 -6.22
C CYS A 231 -28.30 12.52 -6.77
N LEU A 232 -28.99 11.46 -7.23
CA LEU A 232 -30.35 11.54 -7.76
C LEU A 232 -31.37 11.85 -6.67
N VAL A 233 -31.24 11.22 -5.49
CA VAL A 233 -32.10 11.53 -4.33
C VAL A 233 -31.84 12.93 -3.79
N GLY A 234 -30.58 13.39 -3.81
CA GLY A 234 -30.19 14.76 -3.43
C GLY A 234 -30.73 15.84 -4.38
N LEU A 235 -30.67 15.62 -5.69
CA LEU A 235 -31.19 16.56 -6.70
C LEU A 235 -32.73 16.54 -6.79
N GLY A 236 -33.34 15.35 -6.76
CA GLY A 236 -34.80 15.20 -6.81
C GLY A 236 -35.50 15.77 -5.57
N GLY A 237 -34.96 15.51 -4.37
CA GLY A 237 -35.51 16.03 -3.11
C GLY A 237 -35.43 17.56 -3.02
N GLY A 238 -34.30 18.15 -3.47
CA GLY A 238 -34.08 19.60 -3.44
C GLY A 238 -35.05 20.38 -4.35
N VAL A 239 -35.30 19.88 -5.57
CA VAL A 239 -36.24 20.51 -6.51
C VAL A 239 -37.67 20.44 -5.98
N THR A 240 -38.07 19.28 -5.47
CA THR A 240 -39.44 19.07 -4.97
C THR A 240 -39.70 19.92 -3.72
N GLY A 241 -38.75 19.98 -2.79
CA GLY A 241 -38.82 20.84 -1.61
C GLY A 241 -38.88 22.33 -1.96
N GLY A 242 -38.06 22.78 -2.92
CA GLY A 242 -38.05 24.17 -3.37
C GLY A 242 -39.38 24.63 -3.98
N VAL A 243 -40.03 23.78 -4.78
CA VAL A 243 -41.34 24.09 -5.38
C VAL A 243 -42.44 24.19 -4.32
N VAL A 244 -42.47 23.27 -3.35
CA VAL A 244 -43.50 23.28 -2.28
C VAL A 244 -43.36 24.51 -1.39
N VAL A 245 -42.13 24.87 -0.99
CA VAL A 245 -41.88 26.07 -0.18
C VAL A 245 -42.25 27.33 -0.96
N SER A 246 -41.91 27.39 -2.25
CA SER A 246 -42.26 28.54 -3.11
C SER A 246 -43.77 28.71 -3.28
N MET A 247 -44.52 27.61 -3.47
CA MET A 247 -45.99 27.66 -3.49
C MET A 247 -46.57 28.08 -2.15
N ALA A 248 -46.08 27.55 -1.03
CA ALA A 248 -46.56 27.91 0.29
C ALA A 248 -46.33 29.40 0.60
N LEU A 249 -45.15 29.93 0.25
CA LEU A 249 -44.84 31.35 0.38
C LEU A 249 -45.72 32.22 -0.54
N TYR A 250 -46.01 31.77 -1.76
CA TYR A 250 -46.91 32.47 -2.67
C TYR A 250 -48.34 32.52 -2.13
N TYR A 251 -48.85 31.42 -1.57
CA TYR A 251 -50.18 31.39 -0.94
C TYR A 251 -50.24 32.23 0.34
N LEU A 252 -49.20 32.21 1.16
CA LEU A 252 -49.09 33.08 2.35
C LEU A 252 -49.04 34.56 1.98
N GLN A 253 -48.26 34.94 0.96
CA GLN A 253 -48.26 36.31 0.44
C GLN A 253 -49.62 36.73 -0.13
N LYS A 254 -50.35 35.82 -0.77
CA LYS A 254 -51.69 36.08 -1.29
C LYS A 254 -52.73 36.25 -0.17
N MET A 255 -52.57 35.55 0.95
CA MET A 255 -53.41 35.70 2.14
C MET A 255 -53.09 36.98 2.92
N LEU A 256 -51.82 37.40 2.96
CA LEU A 256 -51.36 38.63 3.62
C LEU A 256 -51.59 39.92 2.80
N ARG A 257 -51.93 39.81 1.50
CA ARG A 257 -52.30 40.94 0.62
C ARG A 257 -53.82 41.11 0.42
N ARG A 258 -54.64 40.34 1.15
CA ARG A 258 -56.07 40.60 1.31
C ARG A 258 -56.31 41.29 2.64
#